data_AF-A0A6V7VNW2-F1
#
_entry.id   AF-A0A6V7VNW2-F1
#
_cell.length_a   1.000
_cell.length_b   1.000
_cell.length_c   1.000
_cell.angle_alpha   90.00
_cell.angle_beta   90.00
_cell.angle_gamma   90.00
#
_symmetry.space_group_name_H-M   'P 1'
#
loop_
_entity.id
_entity.type
_entity.pdbx_description
1 polymer ?
#
loop_
_entity_poly.entity_id
_entity_poly.type
_entity_poly.pdbx_seq_one_letter_code
_entity_poly.pdbx_strand_id
1 'polypeptide(L)'
;MGYFGATSYVIGNIIGSGIFIAPSTIIRHTESAGLSLLVWVIGALIAFLGSLCYIELGTSIREAGCDFAYICYVKWYSIAFSFMWVSVLMTYPATIAVISETFGQYLLEGLRQTYVIDPKLAPIAQKCFGITLLCKFIFKK
;
A
#
# COMPACT_ATOMS: atom_id res chain seq x y z
N MET A 1 8.35 3.97 -23.95
CA MET A 1 9.15 4.64 -22.90
C MET A 1 10.62 4.25 -23.08
N GLY A 2 11.57 5.17 -22.88
CA GLY A 2 13.00 4.82 -22.85
C GLY A 2 13.40 4.17 -21.53
N TYR A 3 14.61 3.59 -21.45
CA TYR A 3 15.13 2.89 -20.26
C TYR A 3 14.97 3.72 -18.97
N PHE A 4 15.57 4.93 -18.93
CA PHE A 4 15.51 5.79 -17.76
C PHE A 4 14.09 6.21 -17.37
N GLY A 5 13.21 6.41 -18.35
CA GLY A 5 11.81 6.76 -18.10
C GLY A 5 11.00 5.59 -17.54
N ALA A 6 11.26 4.37 -18.00
CA ALA A 6 10.63 3.17 -17.46
C ALA A 6 11.11 2.90 -16.02
N THR A 7 12.41 3.00 -15.76
CA THR A 7 12.97 2.79 -14.42
C THR A 7 12.46 3.81 -13.42
N SER A 8 12.44 5.10 -13.77
CA SER A 8 11.92 6.14 -12.87
C SER A 8 10.42 5.97 -12.58
N TYR A 9 9.63 5.56 -13.57
CA TYR A 9 8.22 5.27 -13.39
C TYR A 9 7.99 4.12 -12.41
N VAL A 10 8.74 3.02 -12.54
CA VAL A 10 8.64 1.87 -11.62
C VAL A 10 9.05 2.27 -10.20
N ILE A 11 10.16 3.00 -10.04
CA ILE A 11 10.61 3.49 -8.73
C ILE A 11 9.55 4.38 -8.08
N GLY A 12 8.95 5.29 -8.86
CA GLY A 12 7.91 6.19 -8.37
C GLY A 12 6.61 5.51 -7.95
N ASN A 13 6.29 4.35 -8.52
CA ASN A 13 5.12 3.55 -8.11
C ASN A 13 5.40 2.68 -6.87
N ILE A 14 6.64 2.20 -6.69
CA ILE A 14 7.01 1.34 -5.55
C ILE A 14 7.22 2.18 -4.28
N ILE A 15 7.86 3.35 -4.37
CA ILE A 15 8.11 4.20 -3.21
C ILE A 15 6.83 4.96 -2.85
N GLY A 16 6.17 4.53 -1.78
CA GLY A 16 4.94 5.14 -1.26
C GLY A 16 5.03 5.59 0.19
N SER A 17 3.88 6.00 0.75
CA SER A 17 3.76 6.47 2.15
C SER A 17 4.04 5.38 3.21
N GLY A 18 4.10 4.10 2.81
CA GLY A 18 4.38 2.99 3.71
C GLY A 18 5.72 3.09 4.45
N ILE A 19 6.70 3.83 3.90
CA ILE A 19 7.99 4.06 4.56
C ILE A 19 7.87 4.82 5.89
N PHE A 20 6.80 5.60 6.09
CA PHE A 20 6.58 6.34 7.33
C PHE A 20 5.96 5.45 8.42
N ILE A 21 5.21 4.42 8.04
CA ILE A 21 4.47 3.53 8.95
C ILE A 21 5.29 2.29 9.31
N ALA A 22 5.89 1.64 8.30
CA ALA A 22 6.49 0.32 8.44
C ALA A 22 7.66 0.25 9.44
N PRO A 23 8.62 1.19 9.48
CA PRO A 23 9.76 1.12 10.40
C PRO A 23 9.34 1.13 11.88
N SER A 24 8.39 2.00 12.24
CA SER A 24 7.85 2.10 13.60
C SER A 24 7.20 0.80 14.05
N THR A 25 6.46 0.14 13.15
CA THR A 25 5.84 -1.15 13.41
C THR A 25 6.87 -2.27 13.57
N ILE A 26 7.91 -2.32 12.72
CA ILE A 26 8.93 -3.37 12.77
C ILE A 26 9.74 -3.27 14.07
N ILE A 27 10.24 -2.08 14.40
CA ILE A 27 11.05 -1.86 15.62
C ILE A 27 10.24 -2.21 16.88
N ARG A 28 8.94 -1.90 16.91
CA ARG A 28 8.06 -2.23 18.04
C ARG A 28 7.93 -3.74 18.28
N HIS A 29 7.99 -4.57 17.25
CA HIS A 29 7.89 -6.03 17.39
C HIS A 29 9.24 -6.70 17.59
N THR A 30 10.31 -6.07 17.12
CA THR A 30 11.66 -6.65 17.11
C THR A 30 12.52 -6.16 18.29
N GLU A 31 12.19 -5.03 18.90
CA GLU A 31 12.87 -4.37 20.03
C GLU A 31 14.38 -4.14 19.84
N SER A 32 14.90 -4.32 18.62
CA SER A 32 16.32 -4.19 18.26
C SER A 32 16.47 -3.60 16.86
N ALA A 33 17.33 -2.58 16.74
CA ALA A 33 17.61 -1.92 15.48
C ALA A 33 18.26 -2.86 14.46
N GLY A 34 19.20 -3.72 14.89
CA GLY A 34 19.91 -4.64 13.98
C GLY A 34 18.99 -5.69 13.36
N LEU A 35 18.11 -6.28 14.18
CA LEU A 35 17.11 -7.23 13.70
C LEU A 35 16.07 -6.55 12.79
N SER A 36 15.69 -5.27 13.05
CA SER A 36 14.75 -4.54 12.19
C SER A 36 15.29 -4.33 10.77
N LEU A 37 16.60 -4.12 10.61
CA LEU A 37 17.25 -4.00 9.30
C LEU A 37 17.29 -5.34 8.57
N LEU A 38 17.48 -6.45 9.28
CA LEU A 38 17.43 -7.79 8.68
C LEU A 38 16.04 -8.10 8.11
N VAL A 39 14.97 -7.73 8.82
CA VAL A 39 13.58 -7.88 8.32
C VAL A 39 13.39 -7.11 7.01
N TRP A 40 13.91 -5.88 6.91
CA TRP A 40 13.88 -5.09 5.68
C TRP A 40 14.62 -5.76 4.52
N VAL A 41 15.83 -6.28 4.76
CA VAL A 41 16.62 -6.97 3.74
C VAL A 41 15.91 -8.23 3.25
N ILE A 42 15.34 -9.03 4.16
CA ILE A 42 14.56 -10.22 3.81
C ILE A 42 13.32 -9.84 2.99
N GLY A 43 12.60 -8.79 3.38
CA GLY A 43 11.46 -8.27 2.63
C GLY A 43 11.85 -7.83 1.21
N ALA A 44 12.98 -7.14 1.07
CA ALA A 44 13.51 -6.73 -0.24
C ALA A 44 13.89 -7.92 -1.11
N LEU A 45 14.49 -8.98 -0.54
CA LEU A 45 14.83 -10.20 -1.26
C LEU A 45 13.58 -10.92 -1.77
N ILE A 46 12.54 -11.06 -0.94
CA ILE A 46 11.28 -11.69 -1.33
C ILE A 46 10.61 -10.90 -2.45
N ALA A 47 10.55 -9.57 -2.33
CA ALA A 47 9.99 -8.70 -3.36
C ALA A 47 10.78 -8.78 -4.68
N PHE A 48 12.11 -8.86 -4.61
CA PHE A 48 12.96 -9.03 -5.78
C PHE A 48 12.67 -10.36 -6.50
N LEU A 49 12.64 -11.48 -5.78
CA LEU A 49 12.31 -12.79 -6.35
C LEU A 49 10.90 -12.81 -6.95
N GLY A 50 9.92 -12.22 -6.26
CA GLY A 50 8.56 -12.07 -6.78
C GLY A 50 8.52 -11.28 -8.09
N SER A 51 9.29 -10.19 -8.18
CA SER A 51 9.36 -9.37 -9.40
C SER A 51 9.89 -10.15 -10.60
N LEU A 52 10.87 -11.06 -10.40
CA LEU A 52 11.41 -11.90 -11.47
C LEU A 52 10.34 -12.84 -12.02
N CYS A 53 9.55 -13.48 -11.14
CA CYS A 53 8.42 -14.32 -11.56
C CYS A 53 7.39 -13.53 -12.37
N TYR A 54 7.08 -12.31 -11.95
CA TYR A 54 6.16 -11.42 -12.67
C TYR A 54 6.72 -10.93 -14.01
N ILE A 55 8.04 -10.76 -14.13
CA ILE A 55 8.70 -10.41 -15.41
C ILE A 55 8.59 -11.58 -16.40
N GLU A 56 8.85 -12.81 -15.97
CA GLU A 56 8.69 -14.00 -16.83
C GLU A 56 7.23 -14.16 -17.29
N LEU A 57 6.29 -13.96 -16.38
CA LEU A 57 4.86 -14.09 -16.69
C LEU A 57 4.36 -12.97 -17.61
N GLY A 58 4.78 -11.72 -17.38
CA GLY A 58 4.40 -10.57 -18.20
C GLY A 58 5.07 -10.51 -19.57
N THR A 59 6.22 -11.18 -19.74
CA THR A 59 6.87 -11.36 -21.05
C THR A 59 6.28 -12.52 -21.83
N SER A 60 5.82 -13.58 -21.14
CA SER A 60 5.22 -14.77 -21.76
C SER A 60 3.75 -14.55 -22.15
N ILE A 61 2.93 -13.96 -21.28
CA ILE A 61 1.50 -13.75 -21.48
C ILE A 61 1.25 -12.26 -21.70
N ARG A 62 1.09 -11.87 -22.98
CA ARG A 62 0.97 -10.47 -23.40
C ARG A 62 -0.49 -10.00 -23.48
N GLU A 63 -1.27 -10.36 -22.47
CA GLU A 63 -2.69 -9.99 -22.35
C GLU A 63 -2.87 -8.86 -21.33
N ALA A 64 -3.86 -7.99 -21.55
CA ALA A 64 -4.17 -6.91 -20.63
C ALA A 64 -4.92 -7.44 -19.40
N GLY A 65 -4.46 -7.09 -18.19
CA GLY A 65 -5.16 -7.43 -16.94
C GLY A 65 -4.29 -7.98 -15.80
N CYS A 66 -2.97 -8.10 -15.99
CA CYS A 66 -2.03 -8.58 -14.96
C CYS A 66 -2.50 -9.93 -14.35
N ASP A 67 -2.64 -9.99 -13.01
CA ASP A 67 -3.02 -11.19 -12.26
C ASP A 67 -4.31 -11.85 -12.78
N PHE A 68 -5.31 -11.04 -13.14
CA PHE A 68 -6.56 -11.56 -13.67
C PHE A 68 -6.37 -12.23 -15.03
N ALA A 69 -5.55 -11.62 -15.91
CA ALA A 69 -5.26 -12.17 -17.22
C ALA A 69 -4.47 -13.49 -17.10
N TYR A 70 -3.54 -13.58 -16.16
CA TYR A 70 -2.75 -14.79 -15.92
C TYR A 70 -3.62 -15.97 -15.45
N ILE A 71 -4.57 -15.73 -14.54
CA ILE A 71 -5.49 -16.79 -14.08
C ILE A 71 -6.47 -17.19 -15.20
N CYS A 72 -6.93 -16.22 -16.00
CA CYS A 72 -7.77 -16.51 -17.17
C CYS A 72 -7.05 -17.33 -18.24
N TYR A 73 -5.74 -17.14 -18.42
CA TYR A 73 -4.92 -17.92 -19.35
C TYR A 73 -4.91 -19.43 -19.00
N VAL A 74 -4.94 -19.77 -17.72
CA VAL A 74 -5.03 -21.17 -17.22
C VAL A 74 -6.47 -21.72 -17.27
N LYS A 75 -7.44 -20.94 -17.79
CA LYS A 75 -8.87 -21.26 -17.88
C LYS A 75 -9.56 -21.45 -16.52
N TRP A 76 -9.03 -20.85 -15.46
CA TRP A 76 -9.58 -20.92 -14.10
C TRP A 76 -10.51 -19.74 -13.82
N TYR A 77 -11.56 -19.60 -14.62
CA TYR A 77 -12.43 -18.41 -14.62
C TYR A 77 -13.11 -18.13 -13.26
N SER A 78 -13.55 -19.17 -12.54
CA SER A 78 -14.18 -19.00 -11.22
C SER A 78 -13.23 -18.40 -10.20
N ILE A 79 -11.96 -18.83 -10.21
CA ILE A 79 -10.93 -18.31 -9.29
C ILE A 79 -10.54 -16.90 -9.69
N ALA A 80 -10.43 -16.62 -11.01
CA ALA A 80 -10.17 -15.27 -11.51
C ALA A 80 -11.26 -14.28 -11.05
N PHE A 81 -12.53 -14.68 -11.12
CA PHE A 81 -13.65 -13.86 -10.64
C PHE A 81 -13.59 -13.61 -9.13
N SER A 82 -13.36 -14.65 -8.32
CA SER A 82 -13.22 -14.50 -6.87
C SER A 82 -12.02 -13.61 -6.49
N PHE A 83 -10.89 -13.74 -7.18
CA PHE A 83 -9.73 -12.89 -6.98
C PHE A 83 -10.04 -11.41 -7.27
N MET A 84 -10.72 -11.14 -8.38
CA MET A 84 -11.11 -9.78 -8.75
C MET A 84 -12.09 -9.17 -7.74
N TRP A 85 -13.05 -9.96 -7.27
CA TRP A 85 -14.01 -9.55 -6.24
C TRP A 85 -13.34 -9.14 -4.93
N VAL A 86 -12.44 -9.98 -4.40
CA VAL A 86 -11.69 -9.68 -3.17
C VAL A 86 -10.80 -8.46 -3.36
N SER A 87 -10.13 -8.36 -4.50
CA SER A 87 -9.26 -7.23 -4.80
C SER A 87 -10.03 -5.91 -4.79
N VAL A 88 -11.15 -5.85 -5.52
CA VAL A 88 -12.00 -4.65 -5.66
C VAL A 88 -12.70 -4.27 -4.37
N LEU A 89 -13.29 -5.23 -3.65
CA LEU A 89 -14.11 -4.92 -2.48
C LEU A 89 -13.36 -4.85 -1.16
N MET A 90 -12.21 -5.52 -1.04
CA MET A 90 -11.44 -5.53 0.21
C MET A 90 -10.12 -4.80 0.04
N THR A 91 -9.28 -5.21 -0.92
CA THR A 91 -7.89 -4.74 -0.99
C THR A 91 -7.77 -3.26 -1.33
N TYR A 92 -8.42 -2.80 -2.40
CA TYR A 92 -8.38 -1.39 -2.81
C TYR A 92 -8.92 -0.42 -1.74
N PRO A 93 -10.14 -0.60 -1.20
CA PRO A 93 -10.66 0.30 -0.17
C PRO A 93 -9.84 0.24 1.12
N ALA A 94 -9.34 -0.94 1.53
CA ALA A 94 -8.47 -1.05 2.70
C ALA A 94 -7.17 -0.25 2.53
N THR A 95 -6.57 -0.29 1.33
CA THR A 95 -5.33 0.47 1.04
C THR A 95 -5.57 1.97 1.15
N ILE A 96 -6.66 2.48 0.55
CA ILE A 96 -7.01 3.91 0.62
C ILE A 96 -7.35 4.31 2.07
N ALA A 97 -8.02 3.43 2.83
CA ALA A 97 -8.33 3.67 4.24
C ALA A 97 -7.07 3.81 5.10
N VAL A 98 -6.08 2.92 4.94
CA VAL A 98 -4.81 3.00 5.68
C VAL A 98 -4.05 4.27 5.33
N ILE A 99 -3.99 4.66 4.05
CA ILE A 99 -3.32 5.90 3.63
C ILE A 99 -4.03 7.13 4.23
N SER A 100 -5.37 7.16 4.18
CA SER A 100 -6.18 8.25 4.75
C SER A 100 -6.02 8.37 6.26
N GLU A 101 -6.02 7.25 6.98
CA GLU A 101 -5.79 7.22 8.43
C GLU A 101 -4.40 7.72 8.79
N THR A 102 -3.38 7.25 8.07
CA THR A 102 -1.98 7.66 8.28
C THR A 102 -1.79 9.16 8.05
N PHE A 103 -2.41 9.69 6.99
CA PHE A 103 -2.40 11.13 6.74
C PHE A 103 -3.02 11.92 7.90
N GLY A 104 -4.16 11.45 8.43
CA GLY A 104 -4.80 12.05 9.60
C GLY A 104 -3.91 12.04 10.86
N GLN A 105 -3.18 10.94 11.09
CA GLN A 105 -2.23 10.81 12.21
C GLN A 105 -1.10 11.84 12.11
N TYR A 106 -0.42 11.92 10.96
CA TYR A 106 0.69 12.85 10.79
C TYR A 106 0.25 14.32 10.80
N LEU A 107 -0.91 14.63 10.24
CA LEU A 107 -1.46 15.98 10.28
C LEU A 107 -1.74 16.42 11.72
N LEU A 108 -2.36 15.54 12.52
CA LEU A 108 -2.68 15.84 13.91
C LEU A 108 -1.43 16.01 14.77
N GLU A 109 -0.42 15.15 14.58
CA GLU A 109 0.84 15.26 15.30
C GLU A 109 1.57 16.57 14.97
N GLY A 110 1.54 17.01 13.71
CA GLY A 110 2.05 18.33 13.32
C GLY A 110 1.27 19.50 13.96
N LEU A 111 -0.07 19.43 14.00
CA LEU A 111 -0.90 20.47 14.62
C LEU A 111 -0.73 20.55 16.14
N ARG A 112 -0.44 19.42 16.79
CA ARG A 112 -0.20 19.35 18.24
C ARG A 112 1.01 20.20 18.68
N GLN A 113 1.97 20.45 17.78
CA GLN A 113 3.10 21.34 18.08
C GLN A 113 2.68 22.81 18.24
N THR A 114 1.57 23.21 17.61
CA THR A 114 1.10 24.60 17.58
C THR A 114 -0.11 24.83 18.49
N TYR A 115 -0.92 23.80 18.76
CA TYR A 115 -2.16 23.91 19.53
C TYR A 115 -2.28 22.82 20.61
N VAL A 116 -2.74 23.19 21.81
CA VAL A 116 -3.03 22.23 22.90
C VAL A 116 -4.34 21.52 22.59
N ILE A 117 -4.25 20.38 21.90
CA ILE A 117 -5.40 19.54 21.59
C ILE A 117 -5.74 18.68 22.81
N ASP A 118 -6.99 18.71 23.22
CA ASP A 118 -7.50 17.90 24.33
C ASP A 118 -7.34 16.40 24.02
N PRO A 119 -6.69 15.61 24.89
CA PRO A 119 -6.32 14.21 24.60
C PRO A 119 -7.52 13.29 24.33
N LYS A 120 -8.73 13.67 24.77
CA LYS A 120 -9.97 12.93 24.47
C LYS A 120 -10.49 13.18 23.05
N LEU A 121 -10.22 14.34 22.47
CA LEU A 121 -10.69 14.73 21.14
C LEU A 121 -9.75 14.27 20.02
N ALA A 122 -8.46 14.10 20.32
CA ALA A 122 -7.43 13.66 19.38
C ALA A 122 -7.77 12.37 18.60
N PRO A 123 -8.16 11.24 19.23
CA PRO A 123 -8.47 10.00 18.50
C PRO A 123 -9.76 10.10 17.69
N ILE A 124 -10.71 10.93 18.13
CA ILE A 124 -11.98 11.16 17.42
C ILE A 124 -11.72 12.04 16.19
N ALA A 125 -10.93 13.11 16.34
CA ALA A 125 -10.55 13.98 15.24
C ALA A 125 -9.77 13.23 14.16
N GLN A 126 -8.82 12.36 14.54
CA GLN A 126 -8.08 11.51 13.61
C GLN A 126 -9.01 10.60 12.78
N LYS A 127 -9.94 9.90 13.46
CA LYS A 127 -10.92 9.03 12.79
C LYS A 127 -11.91 9.81 11.93
N CYS A 128 -12.39 10.95 12.40
CA CYS A 128 -13.30 11.83 11.65
C CYS A 128 -12.63 12.43 10.41
N PHE A 129 -11.36 12.82 10.48
CA PHE A 129 -10.62 13.30 9.31
C PHE A 129 -10.44 12.18 8.27
N GLY A 130 -10.04 10.99 8.70
CA GLY A 130 -9.90 9.82 7.81
C GLY A 130 -11.20 9.45 7.11
N ILE A 131 -12.32 9.41 7.85
CA ILE A 131 -13.66 9.13 7.31
C ILE A 131 -14.13 10.26 6.39
N THR A 132 -13.90 11.52 6.74
CA THR A 132 -14.30 12.66 5.90
C THR A 132 -13.55 12.67 4.58
N LEU A 133 -12.23 12.39 4.57
CA LEU A 133 -11.44 12.25 3.36
C LEU A 133 -11.91 11.08 2.49
N LEU A 134 -12.16 9.91 3.09
CA LEU A 134 -12.67 8.74 2.38
C LEU A 134 -14.04 9.02 1.75
N CYS A 135 -14.98 9.61 2.51
CA CYS A 135 -16.28 10.00 1.98
C CYS A 135 -16.13 11.04 0.85
N LYS A 136 -15.22 12.00 0.97
CA LYS A 136 -15.01 13.01 -0.08
C LYS A 136 -14.39 12.42 -1.35
N PHE A 137 -13.57 11.37 -1.25
CA PHE A 137 -13.00 10.65 -2.40
C PHE A 137 -13.99 9.67 -3.04
N ILE A 138 -14.85 9.01 -2.24
CA ILE A 138 -15.85 8.06 -2.75
C ILE A 138 -17.06 8.78 -3.37
N PHE A 139 -17.46 9.94 -2.83
CA PHE A 139 -18.68 10.64 -3.27
C PHE A 139 -18.44 11.86 -4.16
N LYS A 140 -17.19 12.26 -4.44
CA LYS A 140 -16.92 13.21 -5.53
C LYS A 140 -17.02 12.48 -6.87
N LYS A 141 -18.21 12.56 -7.47
CA LYS A 141 -18.38 12.50 -8.92
C LYS A 141 -17.65 13.66 -9.60
#